data_AF-A0A147AHG8-F1
#
_entry.id   AF-A0A147AHG8-F1
#
_cell.length_a   1.000
_cell.length_b   1.000
_cell.length_c   1.000
_cell.angle_alpha   90.00
_cell.angle_beta   90.00
_cell.angle_gamma   90.00
#
_symmetry.space_group_name_H-M   'P 1'
#
loop_
_entity.id
_entity.type
_entity.pdbx_description
1 polymer ?
#
loop_
_entity_poly.entity_id
_entity_poly.type
_entity_poly.pdbx_seq_one_letter_code
_entity_poly.pdbx_strand_id
1 'polypeptide(L)'
;MSDLDDLVSLYFRLSFTNKEILGMLAHSHQTIISVRTLKRICKRLGLFRRKNQSNLEEVLAFVQQEIMTNGQMQGYRWLHLRAVQKGFVVSQDTVRRIIKLVDPQGVELRRARRLRRRQYQCRGPNALWHMDGYDKLKPYGIAISGCIDGFSRYVLWMEAYTTNNDPKLISSYFLKTVSGVNGCPERIRADRGTENSSVEQMQIFLRRNHTDNFAGEKSFIYGRSTANQRIEGWWATLRKQSAQFWMNLFQTFQDDGHFTGDFLDKSLIQFCFLNLIQDELDDVVNTWNSHRIRPSASAASGRPVVMYSFPELHRAQDRLKPIVADEITVCMEECRPKGQYPCDETIFELCCLLMVENDWDAPRDPLVAADLYIKLREEILQSI
;
A
#
# COMPACT_ATOMS: atom_id res chain seq x y z
N MET A 1 55.87 8.60 -6.13
CA MET A 1 55.31 9.74 -5.38
C MET A 1 53.94 10.20 -5.91
N SER A 2 53.58 9.96 -7.19
CA SER A 2 52.24 10.27 -7.74
C SER A 2 51.10 9.50 -7.05
N ASP A 3 51.25 8.17 -6.95
CA ASP A 3 50.15 7.28 -6.54
C ASP A 3 49.63 7.51 -5.11
N LEU A 4 50.53 7.76 -4.14
CA LEU A 4 50.13 8.08 -2.76
C LEU A 4 49.39 9.42 -2.64
N ASP A 5 49.81 10.43 -3.40
CA ASP A 5 49.18 11.75 -3.40
C ASP A 5 47.78 11.69 -4.05
N ASP A 6 47.63 10.86 -5.07
CA ASP A 6 46.35 10.59 -5.75
C ASP A 6 45.38 9.85 -4.82
N LEU A 7 45.83 8.82 -4.10
CA LEU A 7 45.05 8.10 -3.10
C LEU A 7 44.64 8.99 -1.91
N VAL A 8 45.56 9.79 -1.39
CA VAL A 8 45.25 10.76 -0.33
C VAL A 8 44.21 11.78 -0.81
N SER A 9 44.34 12.27 -2.04
CA SER A 9 43.37 13.19 -2.64
C SER A 9 41.99 12.56 -2.81
N LEU A 10 41.94 11.31 -3.28
CA LEU A 10 40.71 10.53 -3.44
C LEU A 10 39.98 10.36 -2.10
N TYR A 11 40.66 9.80 -1.09
CA TYR A 11 40.04 9.56 0.21
C TYR A 11 39.67 10.86 0.94
N PHE A 12 40.45 11.91 0.74
CA PHE A 12 40.10 13.22 1.26
C PHE A 12 38.82 13.78 0.63
N ARG A 13 38.64 13.66 -0.69
CA ARG A 13 37.41 14.06 -1.40
C ARG A 13 36.20 13.20 -1.00
N LEU A 14 36.41 11.93 -0.67
CA LEU A 14 35.39 11.06 -0.08
C LEU A 14 35.02 11.43 1.38
N SER A 15 35.61 12.50 1.93
CA SER A 15 35.36 13.05 3.27
C SER A 15 35.87 12.20 4.44
N PHE A 16 36.69 11.17 4.18
CA PHE A 16 37.24 10.27 5.22
C PHE A 16 38.09 11.03 6.22
N THR A 17 37.86 10.87 7.52
CA THR A 17 38.71 11.41 8.59
C THR A 17 40.17 10.98 8.41
N ASN A 18 41.10 11.72 9.02
CA ASN A 18 42.52 11.34 8.94
C ASN A 18 42.78 9.91 9.44
N LYS A 19 42.00 9.41 10.41
CA LYS A 19 42.11 8.02 10.90
C LYS A 19 41.65 7.02 9.83
N GLU A 20 40.55 7.31 9.15
CA GLU A 20 40.02 6.47 8.07
C GLU A 20 40.95 6.47 6.85
N ILE A 21 41.49 7.63 6.44
CA ILE A 21 42.47 7.70 5.36
C ILE A 21 43.69 6.82 5.67
N LEU A 22 44.23 6.92 6.89
CA LEU A 22 45.35 6.08 7.32
C LEU A 22 45.00 4.58 7.34
N GLY A 23 43.80 4.24 7.83
CA GLY A 23 43.31 2.86 7.83
C GLY A 23 43.17 2.29 6.43
N MET A 24 42.63 3.06 5.48
CA MET A 24 42.47 2.64 4.09
C MET A 24 43.79 2.50 3.36
N LEU A 25 44.73 3.43 3.57
CA LEU A 25 46.08 3.32 3.02
C LEU A 25 46.81 2.07 3.54
N ALA A 26 46.68 1.77 4.84
CA ALA A 26 47.31 0.61 5.44
C ALA A 26 46.68 -0.71 4.97
N HIS A 27 45.35 -0.79 4.93
CA HIS A 27 44.63 -2.03 4.65
C HIS A 27 44.53 -2.35 3.16
N SER A 28 44.19 -1.36 2.32
CA SER A 28 43.91 -1.57 0.90
C SER A 28 45.13 -1.37 0.00
N HIS A 29 46.13 -0.60 0.45
CA HIS A 29 47.30 -0.20 -0.36
C HIS A 29 48.64 -0.53 0.30
N GLN A 30 48.61 -1.28 1.41
CA GLN A 30 49.78 -1.70 2.20
C GLN A 30 50.75 -0.55 2.52
N THR A 31 50.24 0.69 2.59
CA THR A 31 51.03 1.90 2.76
C THR A 31 50.80 2.48 4.15
N ILE A 32 51.83 2.41 5.00
CA ILE A 32 51.75 2.88 6.38
C ILE A 32 52.48 4.22 6.51
N ILE A 33 51.74 5.29 6.78
CA ILE A 33 52.28 6.62 7.03
C ILE A 33 51.80 7.20 8.35
N SER A 34 52.57 8.10 8.95
CA SER A 34 52.14 8.79 10.17
C SER A 34 51.06 9.85 9.88
N VAL A 35 50.24 10.18 10.88
CA VAL A 35 49.30 11.32 10.82
C VAL A 35 50.02 12.63 10.45
N ARG A 36 51.28 12.81 10.90
CA ARG A 36 52.08 14.00 10.59
C ARG A 36 52.45 14.04 9.11
N THR A 37 52.79 12.90 8.53
CA THR A 37 53.07 12.75 7.10
C THR A 37 51.83 13.03 6.26
N LEU A 38 50.68 12.42 6.62
CA LEU A 38 49.40 12.68 5.95
C LEU A 38 49.03 14.17 5.96
N LYS A 39 49.15 14.84 7.12
CA LYS A 39 48.89 16.29 7.23
C LYS A 39 49.82 17.13 6.35
N ARG A 40 51.09 16.73 6.19
CA ARG A 40 52.04 17.41 5.28
C ARG A 40 51.65 17.21 3.82
N ILE A 41 51.25 16.01 3.42
CA ILE A 41 50.75 15.71 2.07
C ILE A 41 49.50 16.55 1.79
N CYS A 42 48.50 16.54 2.68
CA CYS A 42 47.30 17.37 2.51
C CYS A 42 47.64 18.86 2.38
N LYS A 43 48.58 19.38 3.18
CA LYS A 43 49.03 20.77 3.08
C LYS A 43 49.69 21.07 1.73
N ARG A 44 50.57 20.18 1.26
CA ARG A 44 51.25 20.29 -0.04
C ARG A 44 50.25 20.30 -1.20
N LEU A 45 49.23 19.44 -1.12
CA LEU A 45 48.18 19.29 -2.14
C LEU A 45 47.03 20.32 -2.01
N GLY A 46 47.12 21.26 -1.06
CA GLY A 46 46.07 22.26 -0.84
C GLY A 46 44.74 21.70 -0.29
N LEU A 47 44.76 20.49 0.28
CA LEU A 47 43.58 19.80 0.79
C LEU A 47 43.23 20.28 2.20
N PHE A 48 42.33 21.26 2.29
CA PHE A 48 41.89 21.86 3.56
C PHE A 48 40.41 21.61 3.82
N ARG A 49 40.06 21.30 5.08
CA ARG A 49 38.65 21.12 5.49
C ARG A 49 37.99 22.38 6.02
N ARG A 50 38.79 23.34 6.50
CA ARG A 50 38.33 24.51 7.27
C ARG A 50 39.07 25.81 6.91
N LYS A 51 40.00 25.77 5.96
CA LYS A 51 40.77 26.92 5.47
C LYS A 51 40.53 27.06 3.97
N ASN A 52 40.67 28.28 3.43
CA ASN A 52 40.40 28.60 2.03
C ASN A 52 38.97 28.21 1.65
N GLN A 53 37.98 28.82 2.30
CA GLN A 53 36.57 28.54 1.99
C GLN A 53 36.28 28.87 0.52
N SER A 54 35.50 28.02 -0.12
CA SER A 54 35.03 28.26 -1.48
C SER A 54 34.18 29.52 -1.55
N ASN A 55 34.12 30.15 -2.74
CA ASN A 55 33.30 31.33 -2.95
C ASN A 55 31.83 31.02 -2.61
N LEU A 56 31.21 31.89 -1.81
CA LEU A 56 29.84 31.71 -1.33
C LEU A 56 28.83 31.66 -2.48
N GLU A 57 29.04 32.42 -3.56
CA GLU A 57 28.17 32.45 -4.74
C GLU A 57 28.19 31.12 -5.48
N GLU A 58 29.36 30.52 -5.66
CA GLU A 58 29.50 29.20 -6.30
C GLU A 58 28.85 28.10 -5.46
N VAL A 59 29.01 28.15 -4.14
CA VAL A 59 28.35 27.22 -3.22
C VAL A 59 26.83 27.41 -3.24
N LEU A 60 26.36 28.66 -3.30
CA LEU A 60 24.94 28.98 -3.37
C LEU A 60 24.33 28.48 -4.69
N ALA A 61 25.00 28.69 -5.83
CA ALA A 61 24.59 28.17 -7.13
C ALA A 61 24.52 26.64 -7.14
N PHE A 62 25.53 25.97 -6.56
CA PHE A 62 25.52 24.51 -6.40
C PHE A 62 24.33 24.02 -5.55
N VAL A 63 24.10 24.64 -4.39
CA VAL A 63 22.98 24.26 -3.50
C VAL A 63 21.63 24.54 -4.17
N GLN A 64 21.47 25.65 -4.89
CA GLN A 64 20.28 25.96 -5.67
C GLN A 64 20.00 24.91 -6.74
N GLN A 65 21.02 24.55 -7.53
CA GLN A 65 20.89 23.54 -8.58
C GLN A 65 20.50 22.17 -8.00
N GLU A 66 21.11 21.77 -6.87
CA GLU A 66 20.78 20.52 -6.19
C GLU A 66 19.35 20.53 -5.65
N ILE A 67 18.89 21.64 -5.06
CA ILE A 67 17.50 21.80 -4.61
C ILE A 67 16.52 21.78 -5.79
N MET A 68 16.84 22.41 -6.92
CA MET A 68 15.94 22.45 -8.08
C MET A 68 15.82 21.11 -8.82
N THR A 69 16.74 20.17 -8.57
CA THR A 69 16.79 18.86 -9.24
C THR A 69 16.49 17.72 -8.26
N ASN A 70 17.47 16.85 -7.98
CA ASN A 70 17.30 15.60 -7.25
C ASN A 70 17.47 15.75 -5.72
N GLY A 71 17.85 16.94 -5.25
CA GLY A 71 18.16 17.25 -3.85
C GLY A 71 17.00 17.82 -3.04
N GLN A 72 15.79 17.98 -3.60
CA GLN A 72 14.64 18.60 -2.91
C GLN A 72 14.34 18.01 -1.53
N MET A 73 14.57 16.71 -1.33
CA MET A 73 14.31 16.03 -0.05
C MET A 73 15.57 15.86 0.82
N GLN A 74 16.76 16.24 0.34
CA GLN A 74 18.02 16.02 1.04
C GLN A 74 18.22 17.05 2.15
N GLY A 75 18.55 16.59 3.37
CA GLY A 75 18.87 17.45 4.50
C GLY A 75 20.18 18.22 4.33
N TYR A 76 20.38 19.29 5.11
CA TYR A 76 21.59 20.12 5.03
C TYR A 76 22.90 19.34 5.24
N ARG A 77 22.89 18.27 6.06
CA ARG A 77 24.05 17.39 6.25
C ARG A 77 24.42 16.63 4.97
N TRP A 78 23.42 16.19 4.22
CA TRP A 78 23.62 15.45 2.98
C TRP A 78 24.10 16.36 1.85
N LEU A 79 23.48 17.54 1.73
CA LEU A 79 23.93 18.56 0.77
C LEU A 79 25.34 19.09 1.09
N HIS A 80 25.68 19.20 2.38
CA HIS A 80 27.05 19.51 2.80
C HIS A 80 28.05 18.44 2.36
N LEU A 81 27.74 17.16 2.56
CA LEU A 81 28.61 16.07 2.11
C LEU A 81 28.81 16.08 0.60
N ARG A 82 27.75 16.32 -0.18
CA ARG A 82 27.84 16.42 -1.66
C ARG A 82 28.67 17.62 -2.09
N ALA A 83 28.53 18.76 -1.42
CA ALA A 83 29.35 19.93 -1.68
C ALA A 83 30.84 19.59 -1.45
N VAL A 84 31.18 18.94 -0.34
CA VAL A 84 32.56 18.53 -0.04
C VAL A 84 33.08 17.51 -1.05
N GLN A 85 32.28 16.53 -1.45
CA GLN A 85 32.64 15.54 -2.48
C GLN A 85 32.86 16.17 -3.86
N LYS A 86 32.15 17.26 -4.16
CA LYS A 86 32.35 18.08 -5.36
C LYS A 86 33.53 19.05 -5.26
N GLY A 87 34.23 19.06 -4.13
CA GLY A 87 35.44 19.85 -3.91
C GLY A 87 35.23 21.18 -3.20
N PHE A 88 34.00 21.51 -2.78
CA PHE A 88 33.74 22.73 -2.02
C PHE A 88 34.26 22.64 -0.59
N VAL A 89 34.92 23.71 -0.13
CA VAL A 89 35.32 23.87 1.27
C VAL A 89 34.31 24.79 1.94
N VAL A 90 33.25 24.21 2.50
CA VAL A 90 32.16 24.95 3.16
C VAL A 90 31.78 24.31 4.50
N SER A 91 31.30 25.13 5.44
CA SER A 91 30.79 24.65 6.72
C SER A 91 29.35 24.12 6.61
N GLN A 92 28.98 23.16 7.46
CA GLN A 92 27.60 22.67 7.55
C GLN A 92 26.60 23.79 7.88
N ASP A 93 27.02 24.75 8.71
CA ASP A 93 26.17 25.86 9.11
C ASP A 93 25.92 26.84 7.96
N THR A 94 26.93 27.10 7.13
CA THR A 94 26.80 27.90 5.91
C THR A 94 25.80 27.24 4.95
N VAL A 95 25.93 25.94 4.68
CA VAL A 95 24.97 25.20 3.84
C VAL A 95 23.56 25.23 4.43
N ARG A 96 23.43 25.07 5.75
CA ARG A 96 22.13 25.18 6.45
C ARG A 96 21.49 26.56 6.26
N ARG A 97 22.26 27.64 6.35
CA ARG A 97 21.77 29.02 6.14
C ARG A 97 21.37 29.25 4.68
N ILE A 98 22.18 28.81 3.72
CA ILE A 98 21.85 28.88 2.28
C ILE A 98 20.53 28.17 1.99
N ILE A 99 20.35 26.94 2.49
CA ILE A 99 19.10 26.19 2.28
C ILE A 99 17.91 26.94 2.90
N LYS A 100 18.07 27.54 4.09
CA LYS A 100 16.99 28.33 4.71
C LYS A 100 16.64 29.58 3.91
N LEU A 101 17.61 30.17 3.20
CA LEU A 101 17.41 31.33 2.34
C LEU A 101 16.74 30.95 1.01
N VAL A 102 17.22 29.87 0.39
CA VAL A 102 16.80 29.41 -0.95
C VAL A 102 15.48 28.64 -0.91
N ASP A 103 15.23 27.88 0.15
CA ASP A 103 14.08 27.00 0.30
C ASP A 103 13.51 27.08 1.74
N PRO A 104 13.02 28.26 2.17
CA PRO A 104 12.44 28.42 3.51
C PRO A 104 11.25 27.48 3.72
N GLN A 105 10.42 27.31 2.69
CA GLN A 105 9.27 26.40 2.74
C GLN A 105 9.70 24.94 2.90
N GLY A 106 10.64 24.43 2.12
CA GLY A 106 11.10 23.05 2.25
C GLY A 106 11.88 22.78 3.55
N VAL A 107 12.47 23.80 4.18
CA VAL A 107 13.01 23.69 5.55
C VAL A 107 11.89 23.52 6.58
N GLU A 108 10.83 24.32 6.50
CA GLU A 108 9.66 24.19 7.38
C GLU A 108 8.94 22.85 7.19
N LEU A 109 8.76 22.43 5.94
CA LEU A 109 8.15 21.15 5.60
C LEU A 109 8.94 19.95 6.14
N ARG A 110 10.28 19.98 6.06
CA ARG A 110 11.15 18.95 6.65
C ARG A 110 11.11 18.97 8.18
N ARG A 111 11.04 20.15 8.79
CA ARG A 111 10.85 20.28 10.25
C ARG A 111 9.52 19.68 10.70
N ALA A 112 8.47 19.81 9.89
CA ALA A 112 7.15 19.25 10.18
C ALA A 112 7.10 17.71 10.10
N ARG A 113 8.13 17.03 9.55
CA ARG A 113 8.19 15.56 9.33
C ARG A 113 6.97 15.00 8.58
N ARG A 114 6.38 15.78 7.67
CA ARG A 114 5.20 15.36 6.90
C ARG A 114 5.61 14.96 5.48
N LEU A 115 5.30 13.72 5.09
CA LEU A 115 5.40 13.25 3.70
C LEU A 115 4.59 14.17 2.77
N ARG A 116 5.16 14.56 1.63
CA ARG A 116 4.44 15.25 0.55
C ARG A 116 3.39 14.29 -0.02
N ARG A 117 2.16 14.35 0.48
CA ARG A 117 1.04 13.60 -0.09
C ARG A 117 0.71 14.23 -1.44
N ARG A 118 0.73 13.43 -2.51
CA ARG A 118 0.22 13.85 -3.83
C ARG A 118 -1.24 14.29 -3.65
N GLN A 119 -1.64 15.39 -4.28
CA GLN A 119 -3.06 15.72 -4.33
C GLN A 119 -3.75 14.67 -5.20
N TYR A 120 -4.64 13.89 -4.59
CA TYR A 120 -5.46 12.93 -5.32
C TYR A 120 -6.65 13.69 -5.91
N GLN A 121 -6.73 13.78 -7.23
CA GLN A 121 -7.88 14.40 -7.91
C GLN A 121 -8.59 13.35 -8.77
N CYS A 122 -9.91 13.32 -8.69
CA CYS A 122 -10.78 12.46 -9.48
C CYS A 122 -11.96 13.29 -9.99
N ARG A 123 -12.43 13.01 -11.21
CA ARG A 123 -13.37 13.87 -11.96
C ARG A 123 -14.83 13.75 -11.49
N GLY A 124 -15.13 12.75 -10.68
CA GLY A 124 -16.47 12.38 -10.24
C GLY A 124 -16.55 10.88 -9.93
N PRO A 125 -17.67 10.39 -9.40
CA PRO A 125 -17.86 8.97 -9.17
C PRO A 125 -17.79 8.18 -10.48
N ASN A 126 -17.42 6.91 -10.39
CA ASN A 126 -17.23 5.98 -11.50
C ASN A 126 -16.13 6.37 -12.50
N ALA A 127 -15.36 7.44 -12.24
CA ALA A 127 -14.23 7.83 -13.09
C ALA A 127 -13.01 6.92 -12.90
N LEU A 128 -12.85 6.40 -11.68
CA LEU A 128 -11.80 5.47 -11.32
C LEU A 128 -12.24 4.63 -10.11
N TRP A 129 -12.36 3.33 -10.31
CA TRP A 129 -12.53 2.36 -9.23
C TRP A 129 -11.18 1.80 -8.80
N HIS A 130 -10.99 1.61 -7.50
CA HIS A 130 -9.76 1.10 -6.89
C HIS A 130 -10.05 -0.27 -6.28
N MET A 131 -9.57 -1.33 -6.93
CA MET A 131 -9.72 -2.73 -6.51
C MET A 131 -8.44 -3.24 -5.88
N ASP A 132 -8.55 -4.04 -4.81
CA ASP A 132 -7.40 -4.58 -4.07
C ASP A 132 -7.81 -5.75 -3.16
N GLY A 133 -6.83 -6.55 -2.74
CA GLY A 133 -6.98 -7.61 -1.76
C GLY A 133 -6.45 -7.23 -0.38
N TYR A 134 -7.09 -7.73 0.69
CA TYR A 134 -6.65 -7.56 2.07
C TYR A 134 -6.29 -8.92 2.70
N ASP A 135 -4.99 -9.15 2.83
CA ASP A 135 -4.43 -10.47 3.17
C ASP A 135 -4.14 -10.69 4.66
N LYS A 136 -4.60 -9.82 5.57
CA LYS A 136 -4.25 -9.95 7.01
C LYS A 136 -4.88 -11.16 7.70
N LEU A 137 -6.01 -11.65 7.19
CA LEU A 137 -6.66 -12.86 7.70
C LEU A 137 -6.29 -14.12 6.89
N LYS A 138 -5.53 -13.97 5.80
CA LYS A 138 -5.15 -15.06 4.89
C LYS A 138 -4.36 -16.17 5.58
N PRO A 139 -3.48 -15.90 6.58
CA PRO A 139 -2.85 -16.96 7.37
C PRO A 139 -3.85 -17.91 8.05
N TYR A 140 -5.05 -17.41 8.37
CA TYR A 140 -6.14 -18.16 9.01
C TYR A 140 -7.17 -18.71 8.01
N GLY A 141 -6.91 -18.58 6.70
CA GLY A 141 -7.76 -19.13 5.64
C GLY A 141 -8.84 -18.18 5.12
N ILE A 142 -8.85 -16.91 5.53
CA ILE A 142 -9.86 -15.93 5.07
C ILE A 142 -9.18 -14.80 4.31
N ALA A 143 -9.59 -14.58 3.08
CA ALA A 143 -9.13 -13.49 2.24
C ALA A 143 -10.28 -12.50 1.99
N ILE A 144 -9.98 -11.21 1.97
CA ILE A 144 -10.98 -10.17 1.71
C ILE A 144 -10.63 -9.46 0.39
N SER A 145 -11.61 -9.33 -0.50
CA SER A 145 -11.51 -8.50 -1.72
C SER A 145 -12.35 -7.26 -1.55
N GLY A 146 -11.84 -6.11 -1.96
CA GLY A 146 -12.56 -4.85 -1.89
C GLY A 146 -12.45 -4.02 -3.15
N CYS A 147 -13.44 -3.13 -3.34
CA CYS A 147 -13.34 -2.04 -4.29
C CYS A 147 -13.99 -0.76 -3.78
N ILE A 148 -13.35 0.37 -4.08
CA ILE A 148 -13.80 1.68 -3.65
C ILE A 148 -13.77 2.69 -4.80
N ASP A 149 -14.78 3.55 -4.86
CA ASP A 149 -14.81 4.66 -5.80
C ASP A 149 -13.76 5.72 -5.45
N GLY A 150 -13.03 6.18 -6.46
CA GLY A 150 -11.94 7.13 -6.29
C GLY A 150 -12.36 8.52 -5.79
N PHE A 151 -13.53 8.99 -6.21
CA PHE A 151 -14.03 10.33 -5.93
C PHE A 151 -14.78 10.36 -4.59
N SER A 152 -15.86 9.57 -4.48
CA SER A 152 -16.77 9.56 -3.33
C SER A 152 -16.22 8.75 -2.16
N ARG A 153 -15.27 7.85 -2.40
CA ARG A 153 -14.83 6.83 -1.43
C ARG A 153 -15.95 5.90 -0.98
N TYR A 154 -16.96 5.75 -1.83
CA TYR A 154 -18.02 4.77 -1.66
C TYR A 154 -17.43 3.38 -1.89
N VAL A 155 -17.59 2.48 -0.92
CA VAL A 155 -17.18 1.08 -1.06
C VAL A 155 -18.24 0.39 -1.90
N LEU A 156 -17.81 -0.14 -3.04
CA LEU A 156 -18.66 -0.80 -4.04
C LEU A 156 -18.92 -2.26 -3.66
N TRP A 157 -17.89 -2.95 -3.20
CA TRP A 157 -17.99 -4.28 -2.61
C TRP A 157 -16.90 -4.50 -1.56
N MET A 158 -17.19 -5.40 -0.63
CA MET A 158 -16.24 -5.92 0.36
C MET A 158 -16.64 -7.37 0.66
N GLU A 159 -15.88 -8.32 0.14
CA GLU A 159 -16.30 -9.72 0.10
C GLU A 159 -15.21 -10.58 0.74
N ALA A 160 -15.54 -11.25 1.85
CA ALA A 160 -14.70 -12.25 2.50
C ALA A 160 -14.95 -13.63 1.87
N TYR A 161 -13.89 -14.39 1.62
CA TYR A 161 -13.97 -15.76 1.15
C TYR A 161 -12.70 -16.56 1.48
N THR A 162 -12.67 -17.84 1.10
CA THR A 162 -11.54 -18.75 1.37
C THR A 162 -10.30 -18.45 0.51
N THR A 163 -10.48 -17.76 -0.62
CA THR A 163 -9.41 -17.39 -1.56
C THR A 163 -9.66 -16.03 -2.21
N ASN A 164 -8.58 -15.32 -2.51
CA ASN A 164 -8.57 -14.14 -3.38
C ASN A 164 -7.63 -14.31 -4.58
N ASN A 165 -7.11 -15.52 -4.80
CA ASN A 165 -6.18 -15.79 -5.90
C ASN A 165 -6.90 -16.25 -7.18
N ASP A 166 -8.20 -16.58 -7.12
CA ASP A 166 -8.99 -17.02 -8.27
C ASP A 166 -9.53 -15.81 -9.06
N PRO A 167 -9.05 -15.56 -10.29
CA PRO A 167 -9.52 -14.43 -11.10
C PRO A 167 -11.01 -14.49 -11.43
N LYS A 168 -11.59 -15.69 -11.55
CA LYS A 168 -13.02 -15.87 -11.86
C LYS A 168 -13.91 -15.48 -10.68
N LEU A 169 -13.41 -15.66 -9.46
CA LEU A 169 -14.07 -15.20 -8.24
C LEU A 169 -14.06 -13.68 -8.13
N ILE A 170 -12.89 -13.04 -8.28
CA ILE A 170 -12.78 -11.58 -8.22
C ILE A 170 -13.64 -10.93 -9.31
N SER A 171 -13.69 -11.54 -10.49
CA SER A 171 -14.56 -11.11 -11.59
C SER A 171 -16.05 -11.20 -11.25
N SER A 172 -16.46 -12.17 -10.44
CA SER A 172 -17.86 -12.29 -10.00
C SER A 172 -18.30 -11.10 -9.14
N TYR A 173 -17.42 -10.61 -8.24
CA TYR A 173 -17.68 -9.41 -7.43
C TYR A 173 -17.79 -8.16 -8.31
N PHE A 174 -16.88 -8.05 -9.28
CA PHE A 174 -16.90 -6.97 -10.25
C PHE A 174 -18.19 -6.96 -11.07
N LEU A 175 -18.59 -8.08 -11.67
CA LEU A 175 -19.79 -8.14 -12.50
C LEU A 175 -21.09 -8.03 -11.72
N LYS A 176 -21.17 -8.58 -10.49
CA LYS A 176 -22.29 -8.35 -9.57
C LYS A 176 -22.47 -6.85 -9.33
N THR A 177 -21.37 -6.13 -9.13
CA THR A 177 -21.39 -4.67 -8.94
C THR A 177 -21.79 -3.94 -10.21
N VAL A 178 -21.18 -4.25 -11.36
CA VAL A 178 -21.48 -3.64 -12.67
C VAL A 178 -22.96 -3.82 -13.05
N SER A 179 -23.49 -5.02 -12.82
CA SER A 179 -24.90 -5.33 -13.01
C SER A 179 -25.78 -4.51 -12.07
N GLY A 180 -25.45 -4.47 -10.78
CA GLY A 180 -26.23 -3.71 -9.78
C GLY A 180 -26.29 -2.20 -10.02
N VAL A 181 -25.24 -1.61 -10.60
CA VAL A 181 -25.21 -0.18 -10.95
C VAL A 181 -25.61 0.10 -12.41
N ASN A 182 -25.94 -0.92 -13.20
CA ASN A 182 -26.25 -0.83 -14.64
C ASN A 182 -25.16 -0.14 -15.49
N GLY A 183 -23.89 -0.40 -15.18
CA GLY A 183 -22.77 0.17 -15.94
C GLY A 183 -21.39 -0.14 -15.35
N CYS A 184 -20.34 0.21 -16.10
CA CYS A 184 -18.95 0.05 -15.67
C CYS A 184 -18.28 1.41 -15.45
N PRO A 185 -17.20 1.45 -14.66
CA PRO A 185 -16.45 2.69 -14.50
C PRO A 185 -15.74 3.08 -15.80
N GLU A 186 -15.40 4.37 -15.93
CA GLU A 186 -14.54 4.87 -16.99
C GLU A 186 -13.20 4.13 -16.98
N ARG A 187 -12.66 3.88 -15.77
CA ARG A 187 -11.44 3.11 -15.53
C ARG A 187 -11.44 2.30 -14.24
N ILE A 188 -10.71 1.20 -14.23
CA ILE A 188 -10.37 0.43 -13.03
C ILE A 188 -8.87 0.51 -12.78
N ARG A 189 -8.48 0.58 -11.51
CA ARG A 189 -7.10 0.41 -11.07
C ARG A 189 -7.02 -0.78 -10.13
N ALA A 190 -6.07 -1.66 -10.43
CA ALA A 190 -5.64 -2.72 -9.54
C ALA A 190 -4.11 -2.79 -9.51
N ASP A 191 -3.57 -3.57 -8.59
CA ASP A 191 -2.16 -3.93 -8.59
C ASP A 191 -1.87 -5.01 -9.65
N ARG A 192 -0.57 -5.25 -9.88
CA ARG A 192 -0.10 -6.27 -10.83
C ARG A 192 -0.16 -7.64 -10.17
N GLY A 193 -1.36 -8.20 -10.11
CA GLY A 193 -1.65 -9.55 -9.65
C GLY A 193 -2.37 -10.35 -10.73
N THR A 194 -2.13 -11.66 -10.79
CA THR A 194 -2.79 -12.56 -11.75
C THR A 194 -4.28 -12.69 -11.46
N GLU A 195 -4.69 -12.50 -10.21
CA GLU A 195 -6.07 -12.48 -9.73
C GLU A 195 -6.93 -11.39 -10.38
N ASN A 196 -6.32 -10.33 -10.91
CA ASN A 196 -7.05 -9.20 -11.52
C ASN A 196 -7.19 -9.33 -13.06
N SER A 197 -6.58 -10.33 -13.66
CA SER A 197 -6.49 -10.49 -15.13
C SER A 197 -7.85 -10.66 -15.81
N SER A 198 -8.77 -11.41 -15.20
CA SER A 198 -10.13 -11.57 -15.74
C SER A 198 -10.94 -10.28 -15.65
N VAL A 199 -10.81 -9.50 -14.57
CA VAL A 199 -11.44 -8.18 -14.44
C VAL A 199 -10.89 -7.20 -15.49
N GLU A 200 -9.58 -7.24 -15.77
CA GLU A 200 -8.97 -6.45 -16.85
C GLU A 200 -9.63 -6.77 -18.20
N GLN A 201 -9.70 -8.05 -18.58
CA GLN A 201 -10.27 -8.46 -19.86
C GLN A 201 -11.75 -8.08 -19.97
N MET A 202 -12.54 -8.31 -18.91
CA MET A 202 -13.95 -7.93 -18.86
C MET A 202 -14.12 -6.42 -18.98
N GLN A 203 -13.35 -5.62 -18.24
CA GLN A 203 -13.43 -4.16 -18.32
C GLN A 203 -13.08 -3.65 -19.71
N ILE A 204 -12.05 -4.20 -20.37
CA ILE A 204 -11.69 -3.87 -21.75
C ILE A 204 -12.82 -4.24 -22.71
N PHE A 205 -13.40 -5.44 -22.55
CA PHE A 205 -14.52 -5.91 -23.36
C PHE A 205 -15.73 -4.99 -23.22
N LEU A 206 -16.20 -4.71 -22.00
CA LEU A 206 -17.36 -3.86 -21.74
C LEU A 206 -17.15 -2.41 -22.22
N ARG A 207 -15.88 -1.99 -22.39
CA ARG A 207 -15.50 -0.65 -22.83
C ARG A 207 -15.09 -0.56 -24.30
N ARG A 208 -15.19 -1.64 -25.08
CA ARG A 208 -14.68 -1.72 -26.46
C ARG A 208 -15.40 -0.81 -27.46
N ASN A 209 -16.68 -0.53 -27.21
CA ASN A 209 -17.54 0.26 -28.11
C ASN A 209 -17.68 1.73 -27.69
N HIS A 210 -17.11 2.15 -26.54
CA HIS A 210 -17.13 3.55 -26.13
C HIS A 210 -16.06 4.37 -26.87
N THR A 211 -16.30 5.67 -27.02
CA THR A 211 -15.45 6.55 -27.84
C THR A 211 -14.60 7.54 -27.04
N ASP A 212 -14.65 7.47 -25.71
CA ASP A 212 -13.84 8.37 -24.87
C ASP A 212 -12.36 7.94 -24.79
N ASN A 213 -11.51 8.85 -24.33
CA ASN A 213 -10.04 8.69 -24.29
C ASN A 213 -9.55 7.48 -23.48
N PHE A 214 -10.40 6.87 -22.66
CA PHE A 214 -10.08 5.74 -21.80
C PHE A 214 -10.83 4.46 -22.19
N ALA A 215 -11.45 4.40 -23.36
CA ALA A 215 -12.12 3.20 -23.85
C ALA A 215 -11.13 2.06 -24.19
N GLY A 216 -11.66 0.84 -24.30
CA GLY A 216 -10.89 -0.37 -24.61
C GLY A 216 -9.73 -0.61 -23.64
N GLU A 217 -8.54 -0.86 -24.18
CA GLU A 217 -7.32 -1.17 -23.40
C GLU A 217 -6.94 -0.10 -22.35
N LYS A 218 -7.34 1.16 -22.56
CA LYS A 218 -7.04 2.28 -21.64
C LYS A 218 -8.00 2.35 -20.45
N SER A 219 -8.99 1.46 -20.40
CA SER A 219 -9.99 1.38 -19.33
C SER A 219 -9.49 0.63 -18.10
N PHE A 220 -8.32 -0.01 -18.16
CA PHE A 220 -7.70 -0.67 -17.04
C PHE A 220 -6.29 -0.10 -16.78
N ILE A 221 -5.94 0.07 -15.50
CA ILE A 221 -4.65 0.61 -15.08
C ILE A 221 -4.00 -0.34 -14.08
N TYR A 222 -2.88 -0.94 -14.48
CA TYR A 222 -1.94 -1.53 -13.54
C TYR A 222 -1.14 -0.44 -12.82
N GLY A 223 -1.37 -0.32 -11.51
CA GLY A 223 -0.63 0.59 -10.63
C GLY A 223 0.31 -0.15 -9.69
N ARG A 224 1.28 0.56 -9.11
CA ARG A 224 1.91 0.10 -7.85
C ARG A 224 0.87 0.19 -6.73
N SER A 225 0.94 -0.67 -5.70
CA SER A 225 0.08 -0.58 -4.49
C SER A 225 0.03 0.85 -3.91
N THR A 226 1.16 1.55 -3.85
CA THR A 226 1.26 2.97 -3.45
C THR A 226 0.43 3.97 -4.28
N ALA A 227 -0.02 3.58 -5.48
CA ALA A 227 -0.92 4.35 -6.34
C ALA A 227 -2.40 4.00 -6.12
N ASN A 228 -2.71 2.91 -5.41
CA ASN A 228 -4.05 2.47 -5.02
C ASN A 228 -4.52 3.15 -3.70
N GLN A 229 -4.23 4.45 -3.58
CA GLN A 229 -4.27 5.19 -2.32
C GLN A 229 -5.62 5.17 -1.60
N ARG A 230 -6.73 5.02 -2.33
CA ARG A 230 -8.07 5.07 -1.76
C ARG A 230 -8.40 3.81 -0.99
N ILE A 231 -8.21 2.65 -1.61
CA ILE A 231 -8.47 1.36 -0.97
C ILE A 231 -7.41 1.03 0.08
N GLU A 232 -6.14 1.35 -0.17
CA GLU A 232 -5.07 1.26 0.83
C GLU A 232 -5.34 2.13 2.08
N GLY A 233 -5.86 3.34 1.86
CA GLY A 233 -6.31 4.21 2.95
C GLY A 233 -7.52 3.64 3.70
N TRP A 234 -8.40 2.93 2.99
CA TRP A 234 -9.57 2.28 3.55
C TRP A 234 -9.20 1.03 4.38
N TRP A 235 -8.19 0.24 3.97
CA TRP A 235 -7.67 -0.88 4.76
C TRP A 235 -7.21 -0.46 6.16
N ALA A 236 -6.64 0.74 6.30
CA ALA A 236 -6.30 1.29 7.61
C ALA A 236 -7.54 1.59 8.49
N THR A 237 -8.70 1.83 7.88
CA THR A 237 -9.97 1.99 8.57
C THR A 237 -10.55 0.63 8.93
N LEU A 238 -10.63 -0.31 7.98
CA LEU A 238 -11.10 -1.67 8.22
C LEU A 238 -10.33 -2.32 9.38
N ARG A 239 -9.00 -2.20 9.37
CA ARG A 239 -8.15 -2.74 10.43
C ARG A 239 -8.54 -2.21 11.81
N LYS A 240 -8.85 -0.92 11.93
CA LYS A 240 -9.19 -0.30 13.23
C LYS A 240 -10.60 -0.63 13.70
N GLN A 241 -11.53 -0.85 12.77
CA GLN A 241 -12.95 -1.02 13.09
C GLN A 241 -13.32 -2.49 13.30
N SER A 242 -12.67 -3.41 12.58
CA SER A 242 -13.06 -4.83 12.57
C SER A 242 -11.83 -5.74 12.56
N ALA A 243 -11.01 -5.73 11.49
CA ALA A 243 -10.05 -6.81 11.27
C ALA A 243 -8.99 -7.02 12.36
N GLN A 244 -8.63 -6.02 13.17
CA GLN A 244 -7.70 -6.21 14.29
C GLN A 244 -8.29 -7.10 15.41
N PHE A 245 -9.61 -7.07 15.62
CA PHE A 245 -10.28 -7.96 16.57
C PHE A 245 -10.11 -9.42 16.16
N TRP A 246 -10.47 -9.77 14.92
CA TRP A 246 -10.32 -11.12 14.38
C TRP A 246 -8.87 -11.60 14.38
N MET A 247 -7.93 -10.73 13.99
CA MET A 247 -6.50 -11.06 14.06
C MET A 247 -6.08 -11.42 15.49
N ASN A 248 -6.53 -10.67 16.50
CA ASN A 248 -6.18 -10.95 17.89
C ASN A 248 -6.82 -12.27 18.37
N LEU A 249 -8.10 -12.51 18.03
CA LEU A 249 -8.80 -13.73 18.40
C LEU A 249 -8.10 -14.96 17.83
N PHE A 250 -7.76 -14.95 16.54
CA PHE A 250 -7.08 -16.09 15.91
C PHE A 250 -5.62 -16.22 16.37
N GLN A 251 -4.97 -15.13 16.76
CA GLN A 251 -3.66 -15.18 17.40
C GLN A 251 -3.74 -15.89 18.76
N THR A 252 -4.81 -15.68 19.55
CA THR A 252 -5.02 -16.41 20.80
C THR A 252 -5.08 -17.93 20.57
N PHE A 253 -5.79 -18.40 19.55
CA PHE A 253 -5.78 -19.84 19.21
C PHE A 253 -4.38 -20.36 18.89
N GLN A 254 -3.56 -19.56 18.20
CA GLN A 254 -2.18 -19.96 17.90
C GLN A 254 -1.32 -19.99 19.16
N ASP A 255 -1.43 -18.98 20.02
CA ASP A 255 -0.63 -18.84 21.23
C ASP A 255 -0.97 -19.95 22.26
N ASP A 256 -2.24 -20.38 22.31
CA ASP A 256 -2.73 -21.45 23.17
C ASP A 256 -2.50 -22.86 22.57
N GLY A 257 -1.96 -22.96 21.36
CA GLY A 257 -1.69 -24.24 20.69
C GLY A 257 -2.90 -24.90 20.02
N HIS A 258 -4.02 -24.18 19.91
CA HIS A 258 -5.23 -24.61 19.23
C HIS A 258 -5.22 -24.31 17.72
N PHE A 259 -4.21 -23.65 17.16
CA PHE A 259 -4.10 -23.37 15.73
C PHE A 259 -2.68 -23.60 15.20
N THR A 260 -2.54 -24.49 14.23
CA THR A 260 -1.29 -24.86 13.54
C THR A 260 -1.19 -24.26 12.14
N GLY A 261 -2.31 -23.84 11.55
CA GLY A 261 -2.39 -23.28 10.20
C GLY A 261 -2.39 -24.32 9.09
N ASP A 262 -2.65 -25.58 9.42
CA ASP A 262 -2.89 -26.65 8.47
C ASP A 262 -4.26 -26.50 7.76
N PHE A 263 -4.61 -27.51 6.96
CA PHE A 263 -5.86 -27.51 6.20
C PHE A 263 -7.09 -27.61 7.12
N LEU A 264 -7.04 -28.44 8.17
CA LEU A 264 -8.16 -28.64 9.08
C LEU A 264 -8.45 -27.35 9.84
N ASP A 265 -7.44 -26.75 10.46
CA ASP A 265 -7.59 -25.53 11.26
C ASP A 265 -8.14 -24.37 10.42
N LYS A 266 -7.64 -24.18 9.19
CA LYS A 266 -8.18 -23.15 8.29
C LYS A 266 -9.63 -23.45 7.89
N SER A 267 -9.98 -24.70 7.63
CA SER A 267 -11.34 -25.09 7.28
C SER A 267 -12.32 -24.89 8.44
N LEU A 268 -11.89 -25.18 9.67
CA LEU A 268 -12.69 -24.93 10.88
C LEU A 268 -12.84 -23.43 11.18
N ILE A 269 -11.78 -22.63 10.97
CA ILE A 269 -11.89 -21.16 11.06
C ILE A 269 -12.91 -20.64 10.04
N GLN A 270 -12.81 -21.09 8.79
CA GLN A 270 -13.76 -20.72 7.75
C GLN A 270 -15.20 -21.12 8.12
N PHE A 271 -15.41 -22.34 8.60
CA PHE A 271 -16.71 -22.84 9.05
C PHE A 271 -17.33 -21.98 10.16
N CYS A 272 -16.55 -21.69 11.21
CA CYS A 272 -17.06 -21.02 12.41
C CYS A 272 -17.18 -19.50 12.26
N PHE A 273 -16.31 -18.87 11.45
CA PHE A 273 -16.13 -17.41 11.49
C PHE A 273 -16.38 -16.69 10.16
N LEU A 274 -16.36 -17.36 9.01
CA LEU A 274 -16.41 -16.64 7.72
C LEU A 274 -17.70 -15.80 7.57
N ASN A 275 -18.85 -16.36 7.94
CA ASN A 275 -20.13 -15.67 7.86
C ASN A 275 -20.20 -14.50 8.85
N LEU A 276 -19.74 -14.68 10.10
CA LEU A 276 -19.68 -13.60 11.10
C LEU A 276 -18.77 -12.44 10.64
N ILE A 277 -17.65 -12.77 10.00
CA ILE A 277 -16.75 -11.78 9.41
C ILE A 277 -17.43 -11.05 8.25
N GLN A 278 -18.16 -11.76 7.37
CA GLN A 278 -18.89 -11.12 6.28
C GLN A 278 -19.98 -10.16 6.81
N ASP A 279 -20.75 -10.57 7.81
CA ASP A 279 -21.78 -9.73 8.43
C ASP A 279 -21.17 -8.46 9.03
N GLU A 280 -20.06 -8.57 9.76
CA GLU A 280 -19.37 -7.41 10.32
C GLU A 280 -18.77 -6.51 9.22
N LEU A 281 -18.24 -7.09 8.14
CA LEU A 281 -17.76 -6.31 7.00
C LEU A 281 -18.88 -5.49 6.37
N ASP A 282 -20.06 -6.08 6.20
CA ASP A 282 -21.23 -5.41 5.64
C ASP A 282 -21.66 -4.23 6.55
N ASP A 283 -21.66 -4.41 7.87
CA ASP A 283 -21.93 -3.35 8.84
C ASP A 283 -20.89 -2.22 8.81
N VAL A 284 -19.60 -2.56 8.71
CA VAL A 284 -18.52 -1.57 8.58
C VAL A 284 -18.66 -0.79 7.28
N VAL A 285 -19.01 -1.46 6.17
CA VAL A 285 -19.25 -0.84 4.88
C VAL A 285 -20.47 0.08 4.91
N ASN A 286 -21.59 -0.37 5.50
CA ASN A 286 -22.80 0.43 5.65
C ASN A 286 -22.54 1.70 6.48
N THR A 287 -21.83 1.54 7.59
CA THR A 287 -21.41 2.65 8.45
C THR A 287 -20.49 3.61 7.69
N TRP A 288 -19.50 3.09 6.96
CA TRP A 288 -18.60 3.90 6.16
C TRP A 288 -19.33 4.63 5.03
N ASN A 289 -20.16 3.95 4.25
CA ASN A 289 -20.84 4.59 3.13
C ASN A 289 -21.81 5.69 3.59
N SER A 290 -22.32 5.57 4.81
CA SER A 290 -23.19 6.55 5.44
C SER A 290 -22.44 7.67 6.16
N HIS A 291 -21.24 7.47 6.70
CA HIS A 291 -20.57 8.48 7.55
C HIS A 291 -20.22 9.77 6.79
N ARG A 292 -20.06 10.88 7.51
CA ARG A 292 -19.64 12.16 6.92
C ARG A 292 -18.12 12.32 6.94
N ILE A 293 -17.50 12.36 5.75
CA ILE A 293 -16.09 12.68 5.56
C ILE A 293 -15.90 14.20 5.71
N ARG A 294 -14.94 14.60 6.55
CA ARG A 294 -14.60 16.01 6.79
C ARG A 294 -13.91 16.63 5.55
N PRO A 295 -14.11 17.94 5.30
CA PRO A 295 -13.40 18.68 4.26
C PRO A 295 -11.88 18.53 4.33
N SER A 296 -11.25 18.33 3.18
CA SER A 296 -9.80 18.45 3.03
C SER A 296 -9.48 19.28 1.80
N ALA A 297 -8.31 19.91 1.78
CA ALA A 297 -7.90 20.81 0.69
C ALA A 297 -7.77 20.11 -0.68
N SER A 298 -7.77 18.78 -0.72
CA SER A 298 -7.41 18.00 -1.92
C SER A 298 -8.40 16.89 -2.27
N ALA A 299 -9.52 16.74 -1.57
CA ALA A 299 -10.48 15.69 -1.89
C ALA A 299 -11.93 16.11 -1.57
N ALA A 300 -12.88 15.52 -2.30
CA ALA A 300 -14.29 15.66 -2.02
C ALA A 300 -14.62 15.27 -0.57
N SER A 301 -15.61 15.96 -0.02
CA SER A 301 -16.12 15.80 1.34
C SER A 301 -17.63 15.76 1.35
N GLY A 302 -18.19 14.99 2.27
CA GLY A 302 -19.61 14.63 2.26
C GLY A 302 -19.79 13.21 2.77
N ARG A 303 -21.00 12.68 2.64
CA ARG A 303 -21.26 11.26 2.86
C ARG A 303 -20.90 10.49 1.58
N PRO A 304 -20.13 9.39 1.61
CA PRO A 304 -19.79 8.64 0.41
C PRO A 304 -20.99 8.29 -0.45
N VAL A 305 -22.09 7.83 0.15
CA VAL A 305 -23.33 7.52 -0.58
C VAL A 305 -23.90 8.74 -1.31
N VAL A 306 -23.93 9.91 -0.67
CA VAL A 306 -24.45 11.14 -1.31
C VAL A 306 -23.52 11.61 -2.42
N MET A 307 -22.20 11.57 -2.21
CA MET A 307 -21.22 11.94 -3.24
C MET A 307 -21.24 10.99 -4.44
N TYR A 308 -21.59 9.73 -4.24
CA TYR A 308 -21.69 8.72 -5.28
C TYR A 308 -23.01 8.83 -6.06
N SER A 309 -24.14 8.94 -5.36
CA SER A 309 -25.47 8.95 -5.97
C SER A 309 -25.90 10.31 -6.51
N PHE A 310 -25.39 11.42 -5.94
CA PHE A 310 -25.76 12.79 -6.31
C PHE A 310 -24.52 13.68 -6.52
N PRO A 311 -23.63 13.33 -7.46
CA PRO A 311 -22.37 14.04 -7.68
C PRO A 311 -22.53 15.53 -8.03
N GLU A 312 -23.66 15.92 -8.60
CA GLU A 312 -24.01 17.30 -8.94
C GLU A 312 -24.05 18.22 -7.71
N LEU A 313 -24.44 17.70 -6.54
CA LEU A 313 -24.39 18.43 -5.25
C LEU A 313 -22.95 18.76 -4.84
N HIS A 314 -21.97 18.08 -5.44
CA HIS A 314 -20.55 18.23 -5.19
C HIS A 314 -19.79 18.81 -6.40
N ARG A 315 -20.51 19.43 -7.35
CA ARG A 315 -19.94 19.99 -8.60
C ARG A 315 -19.14 18.96 -9.41
N ALA A 316 -19.54 17.70 -9.32
CA ALA A 316 -18.99 16.60 -10.09
C ALA A 316 -20.05 16.05 -11.05
N GLN A 317 -19.62 15.17 -11.94
CA GLN A 317 -20.50 14.47 -12.87
C GLN A 317 -20.27 12.98 -12.70
N ASP A 318 -21.35 12.20 -12.77
CA ASP A 318 -21.22 10.76 -12.89
C ASP A 318 -20.47 10.39 -14.18
N ARG A 319 -19.54 9.45 -14.06
CA ARG A 319 -18.72 8.94 -15.18
C ARG A 319 -19.05 7.49 -15.51
N LEU A 320 -20.14 6.94 -14.94
CA LEU A 320 -20.60 5.60 -15.26
C LEU A 320 -20.83 5.45 -16.76
N LYS A 321 -20.44 4.29 -17.28
CA LYS A 321 -20.53 3.96 -18.70
C LYS A 321 -21.63 2.94 -18.87
N PRO A 322 -22.68 3.24 -19.67
CA PRO A 322 -23.74 2.29 -19.91
C PRO A 322 -23.20 1.09 -20.69
N ILE A 323 -23.75 -0.08 -20.38
CA ILE A 323 -23.41 -1.36 -21.00
C ILE A 323 -24.71 -2.04 -21.42
N VAL A 324 -24.65 -2.81 -22.50
CA VAL A 324 -25.75 -3.68 -22.94
C VAL A 324 -25.86 -4.89 -22.01
N ALA A 325 -27.07 -5.23 -21.57
CA ALA A 325 -27.31 -6.34 -20.63
C ALA A 325 -26.70 -7.68 -21.11
N ASP A 326 -26.83 -7.99 -22.40
CA ASP A 326 -26.28 -9.22 -22.99
C ASP A 326 -24.75 -9.33 -22.82
N GLU A 327 -24.03 -8.21 -22.84
CA GLU A 327 -22.57 -8.21 -22.63
C GLU A 327 -22.20 -8.55 -21.18
N ILE A 328 -23.03 -8.13 -20.22
CA ILE A 328 -22.88 -8.49 -18.81
C ILE A 328 -23.11 -9.99 -18.65
N THR A 329 -24.15 -10.55 -19.28
CA THR A 329 -24.45 -11.99 -19.27
C THR A 329 -23.28 -12.80 -19.81
N VAL A 330 -22.71 -12.42 -20.97
CA VAL A 330 -21.54 -13.10 -21.55
C VAL A 330 -20.35 -13.08 -20.58
N CYS A 331 -20.07 -11.96 -19.92
CA CYS A 331 -19.01 -11.93 -18.92
C CYS A 331 -19.32 -12.80 -17.69
N MET A 332 -20.58 -12.90 -17.28
CA MET A 332 -20.99 -13.69 -16.11
C MET A 332 -20.76 -15.19 -16.32
N GLU A 333 -20.83 -15.69 -17.55
CA GLU A 333 -20.51 -17.09 -17.88
C GLU A 333 -19.04 -17.46 -17.58
N GLU A 334 -18.14 -16.47 -17.59
CA GLU A 334 -16.73 -16.66 -17.29
C GLU A 334 -16.40 -16.49 -15.79
N CYS A 335 -17.38 -16.12 -14.97
CA CYS A 335 -17.21 -15.96 -13.53
C CYS A 335 -17.41 -17.26 -12.75
N ARG A 336 -16.84 -17.29 -11.54
CA ARG A 336 -17.12 -18.32 -10.54
C ARG A 336 -17.56 -17.61 -9.25
N PRO A 337 -18.85 -17.56 -8.92
CA PRO A 337 -19.30 -16.95 -7.68
C PRO A 337 -18.78 -17.74 -6.47
N LYS A 338 -18.95 -17.16 -5.27
CA LYS A 338 -18.71 -17.86 -4.00
C LYS A 338 -19.46 -19.21 -4.01
N GLY A 339 -18.80 -20.24 -3.51
CA GLY A 339 -19.41 -21.54 -3.27
C GLY A 339 -20.50 -21.45 -2.21
N GLN A 340 -21.32 -22.49 -2.14
CA GLN A 340 -22.40 -22.59 -1.16
C GLN A 340 -21.87 -22.76 0.28
N TYR A 341 -20.70 -23.38 0.43
CA TYR A 341 -20.12 -23.70 1.73
C TYR A 341 -19.09 -22.65 2.15
N PRO A 342 -19.01 -22.33 3.46
CA PRO A 342 -18.04 -21.40 3.99
C PRO A 342 -16.61 -21.97 3.98
N CYS A 343 -16.47 -23.29 3.96
CA CYS A 343 -15.21 -24.03 3.95
C CYS A 343 -15.26 -25.19 2.94
N ASP A 344 -14.29 -26.11 3.00
CA ASP A 344 -14.32 -27.36 2.24
C ASP A 344 -15.61 -28.16 2.51
N GLU A 345 -16.19 -28.74 1.46
CA GLU A 345 -17.48 -29.45 1.54
C GLU A 345 -17.43 -30.66 2.49
N THR A 346 -16.34 -31.43 2.47
CA THR A 346 -16.22 -32.62 3.34
C THR A 346 -16.12 -32.20 4.81
N ILE A 347 -15.36 -31.15 5.09
CA ILE A 347 -15.24 -30.60 6.45
C ILE A 347 -16.57 -29.99 6.90
N PHE A 348 -17.28 -29.28 6.01
CA PHE A 348 -18.59 -28.72 6.31
C PHE A 348 -19.58 -29.80 6.72
N GLU A 349 -19.71 -30.86 5.91
CA GLU A 349 -20.60 -31.99 6.19
C GLU A 349 -20.25 -32.67 7.53
N LEU A 350 -18.96 -32.93 7.77
CA LEU A 350 -18.50 -33.53 9.02
C LEU A 350 -18.84 -32.64 10.23
N CYS A 351 -18.60 -31.32 10.15
CA CYS A 351 -18.94 -30.41 11.23
C CYS A 351 -20.44 -30.38 11.50
N CYS A 352 -21.27 -30.36 10.44
CA CYS A 352 -22.72 -30.42 10.59
C CYS A 352 -23.18 -31.72 11.28
N LEU A 353 -22.59 -32.87 10.94
CA LEU A 353 -22.90 -34.14 11.61
C LEU A 353 -22.54 -34.10 13.09
N LEU A 354 -21.31 -33.69 13.42
CA LEU A 354 -20.85 -33.57 14.81
C LEU A 354 -21.71 -32.61 15.62
N MET A 355 -22.14 -31.49 15.02
CA MET A 355 -23.04 -30.54 15.67
C MET A 355 -24.41 -31.15 15.96
N VAL A 356 -24.97 -31.94 15.04
CA VAL A 356 -26.26 -32.62 15.25
C VAL A 356 -26.14 -33.70 16.32
N GLU A 357 -25.06 -34.48 16.31
CA GLU A 357 -24.82 -35.54 17.30
C GLU A 357 -24.64 -35.01 18.73
N ASN A 358 -24.02 -33.83 18.87
CA ASN A 358 -23.69 -33.23 20.15
C ASN A 358 -24.62 -32.08 20.58
N ASP A 359 -25.70 -31.82 19.83
CA ASP A 359 -26.66 -30.73 20.07
C ASP A 359 -25.98 -29.35 20.16
N TRP A 360 -25.09 -29.05 19.21
CA TRP A 360 -24.41 -27.75 19.10
C TRP A 360 -25.07 -26.85 18.07
N ASP A 361 -25.29 -25.59 18.45
CA ASP A 361 -25.86 -24.57 17.59
C ASP A 361 -24.82 -23.89 16.70
N ALA A 362 -25.29 -23.38 15.55
CA ALA A 362 -24.51 -22.48 14.71
C ALA A 362 -24.18 -21.18 15.47
N PRO A 363 -22.93 -20.69 15.37
CA PRO A 363 -22.50 -19.56 16.18
C PRO A 363 -23.13 -18.25 15.70
N ARG A 364 -23.49 -17.39 16.65
CA ARG A 364 -24.12 -16.08 16.38
C ARG A 364 -23.24 -14.88 16.73
N ASP A 365 -22.14 -15.15 17.42
CA ASP A 365 -21.19 -14.15 17.85
C ASP A 365 -19.78 -14.77 17.96
N PRO A 366 -18.72 -13.96 18.05
CA PRO A 366 -17.35 -14.45 18.04
C PRO A 366 -16.99 -15.37 19.21
N LEU A 367 -17.64 -15.23 20.38
CA LEU A 367 -17.33 -16.06 21.55
C LEU A 367 -17.89 -17.46 21.35
N VAL A 368 -19.16 -17.57 20.92
CA VAL A 368 -19.77 -18.87 20.61
C VAL A 368 -19.06 -19.56 19.45
N ALA A 369 -18.60 -18.79 18.46
CA ALA A 369 -17.79 -19.33 17.36
C ALA A 369 -16.43 -19.88 17.83
N ALA A 370 -15.79 -19.22 18.81
CA ALA A 370 -14.55 -19.70 19.41
C ALA A 370 -14.75 -21.01 20.18
N ASP A 371 -15.81 -21.09 20.97
CA ASP A 371 -16.15 -22.32 21.71
C ASP A 371 -16.45 -23.47 20.74
N LEU A 372 -17.23 -23.21 19.68
CA LEU A 372 -17.53 -24.22 18.66
C LEU A 372 -16.28 -24.69 17.91
N TYR A 373 -15.38 -23.76 17.57
CA TYR A 373 -14.11 -24.08 16.92
C TYR A 373 -13.27 -25.06 17.75
N ILE A 374 -13.11 -24.79 19.05
CA ILE A 374 -12.32 -25.66 19.94
C ILE A 374 -12.97 -27.04 20.03
N LYS A 375 -14.29 -27.10 20.27
CA LYS A 375 -15.04 -28.36 20.37
C LYS A 375 -14.93 -29.22 19.11
N LEU A 376 -15.19 -28.63 17.94
CA LEU A 376 -15.08 -29.35 16.66
C LEU A 376 -13.66 -29.86 16.42
N ARG A 377 -12.66 -29.03 16.72
CA ARG A 377 -11.26 -29.41 16.55
C ARG A 377 -10.88 -30.59 17.44
N GLU A 378 -11.29 -30.57 18.70
CA GLU A 378 -11.01 -31.64 19.66
C GLU A 378 -11.67 -32.96 19.24
N GLU A 379 -12.95 -32.94 18.87
CA GLU A 379 -13.68 -34.15 18.42
C GLU A 379 -13.07 -34.75 17.16
N ILE A 380 -12.75 -33.92 16.16
CA ILE A 380 -12.15 -34.40 14.91
C ILE A 380 -10.76 -34.99 15.16
N LEU A 381 -9.94 -34.35 16.00
CA LEU A 381 -8.60 -34.87 16.32
C LEU A 381 -8.61 -36.11 17.20
N GLN A 382 -9.65 -36.33 18.01
CA GLN A 382 -9.83 -37.58 18.78
C GLN A 382 -10.30 -38.74 17.89
N SER A 383 -10.92 -38.43 16.75
CA SER A 383 -11.46 -39.40 15.80
C SER A 383 -10.46 -39.84 14.72
N ILE A 384 -9.26 -39.24 14.69
CA ILE A 384 -8.14 -39.54 13.78
C ILE A 384 -7.03 -40.24 14.58
#